data_AF-A0A1V1NW61-F1
#
_entry.id   AF-A0A1V1NW61-F1
#
_cell.length_a   1.000
_cell.length_b   1.000
_cell.length_c   1.000
_cell.angle_alpha   90.00
_cell.angle_beta   90.00
_cell.angle_gamma   90.00
#
_symmetry.space_group_name_H-M   'P 1'
#
loop_
_entity.id
_entity.type
_entity.pdbx_description
1 polymer ?
#
loop_
_entity_poly.entity_id
_entity_poly.type
_entity_poly.pdbx_seq_one_letter_code
_entity_poly.pdbx_strand_id
1 'polypeptide(L)' 'KPVEAIPGDHVKVDHTGVYINNRYKGALRQKDQQGLMLPQFRFNGVLHPNTYFLLGQGANSFDSRYFGPVHKQLILCFVE' A
#
# COMPACT_ATOMS: atom_id res chain seq x y z
N LYS A 1 -10.60 1.15 -1.96
CA LYS A 1 -9.66 0.41 -1.05
C LYS A 1 -9.57 1.20 0.26
N PRO A 2 -9.46 0.56 1.43
CA PRO A 2 -9.29 1.28 2.70
C PRO A 2 -8.00 2.11 2.73
N VAL A 3 -8.03 3.23 3.44
CA VAL A 3 -6.82 4.02 3.77
C VAL A 3 -6.26 3.44 5.07
N GLU A 4 -5.01 2.96 5.02
CA GLU A 4 -4.34 2.33 6.18
C GLU A 4 -3.14 3.14 6.69
N ALA A 5 -2.66 4.11 5.91
CA ALA A 5 -1.71 5.12 6.39
C ALA A 5 -2.04 6.49 5.77
N ILE A 6 -1.79 7.54 6.55
CA ILE A 6 -2.05 8.95 6.23
C ILE A 6 -0.74 9.75 6.26
N PRO A 7 -0.73 11.03 5.83
CA PRO A 7 0.46 11.87 5.93
C PRO A 7 1.06 11.86 7.35
N GLY A 8 2.38 11.72 7.43
CA GLY A 8 3.12 11.58 8.69
C GLY A 8 3.39 10.15 9.14
N ASP A 9 2.65 9.16 8.64
CA ASP A 9 2.94 7.75 8.92
C ASP A 9 4.19 7.28 8.16
N HIS A 10 4.98 6.43 8.82
CA HIS A 10 6.10 5.74 8.18
C HIS A 10 5.62 4.45 7.53
N VAL A 11 5.84 4.31 6.22
CA VAL A 11 5.51 3.12 5.46
C VAL A 11 6.78 2.47 4.93
N LYS A 12 6.88 1.15 5.10
CA LYS A 12 7.90 0.32 4.47
C LYS A 12 7.24 -0.80 3.67
N VAL A 13 7.62 -0.91 2.40
CA VAL A 13 7.25 -2.00 1.50
C VAL A 13 8.54 -2.62 1.00
N ASP A 14 8.80 -3.86 1.41
CA ASP A 14 9.99 -4.61 1.02
C ASP A 14 9.64 -6.07 0.69
N HIS A 15 10.65 -6.93 0.58
CA HIS A 15 10.46 -8.36 0.26
C HIS A 15 9.82 -9.15 1.40
N THR A 16 9.79 -8.61 2.62
CA THR A 16 9.22 -9.24 3.81
C THR A 16 7.76 -8.85 4.03
N GLY A 17 7.31 -7.71 3.51
CA GLY A 17 5.93 -7.29 3.65
C GLY A 17 5.69 -5.79 3.54
N VAL A 18 4.48 -5.40 3.93
CA VAL A 18 4.10 -4.03 4.26
C VAL A 18 4.18 -3.82 5.75
N TYR A 19 4.78 -2.69 6.14
CA TYR A 19 4.84 -2.22 7.51
C TYR A 19 4.36 -0.76 7.56
N ILE A 20 3.52 -0.45 8.55
CA ILE A 20 3.05 0.91 8.83
C ILE A 20 3.40 1.21 10.29
N ASN A 21 4.17 2.27 10.53
CA ASN A 21 4.69 2.63 11.85
C ASN A 21 5.31 1.42 12.58
N ASN A 22 6.17 0.68 11.86
CA ASN A 22 6.85 -0.54 12.30
C ASN A 22 5.95 -1.74 12.63
N ARG A 23 4.64 -1.67 12.37
CA ARG A 23 3.71 -2.80 12.52
C ARG A 23 3.51 -3.51 11.19
N TYR A 24 3.66 -4.83 11.18
CA TYR A 24 3.39 -5.66 10.01
C TYR A 24 1.90 -5.61 9.65
N LYS A 25 1.61 -5.43 8.35
CA LYS A 25 0.25 -5.27 7.83
C LYS A 25 -0.12 -6.31 6.77
N GLY A 26 0.86 -7.03 6.22
CA GLY A 26 0.59 -8.13 5.31
C GLY A 26 1.71 -8.40 4.30
N ALA A 27 1.61 -9.57 3.67
CA ALA A 27 2.57 -10.03 2.68
C ALA A 27 2.26 -9.46 1.28
N LEU A 28 3.25 -9.57 0.39
CA LEU A 28 3.11 -9.33 -1.04
C LEU A 28 3.12 -10.66 -1.77
N ARG A 29 2.34 -10.75 -2.85
CA ARG A 29 2.43 -11.83 -3.83
C ARG A 29 3.32 -11.43 -5.01
N GLN A 30 4.04 -12.39 -5.58
CA GLN A 30 4.79 -12.19 -6.83
C GLN A 30 3.88 -12.27 -8.07
N LYS A 31 2.83 -13.09 -7.99
CA LYS A 31 1.89 -13.33 -9.08
C LYS A 31 0.44 -13.21 -8.59
N ASP A 32 -0.44 -12.78 -9.48
CA ASP A 32 -1.88 -12.77 -9.25
C ASP A 32 -2.48 -14.20 -9.29
N GLN A 33 -3.81 -14.30 -9.33
CA GLN A 33 -4.51 -15.59 -9.37
C GLN A 33 -4.46 -16.26 -10.75
N GLN A 34 -4.16 -15.51 -11.81
CA GLN A 34 -4.01 -15.97 -13.18
C GLN A 34 -2.54 -16.32 -13.50
N GLY A 35 -1.62 -16.07 -12.56
CA GLY A 35 -0.20 -16.35 -12.72
C GLY A 35 0.59 -15.22 -13.37
N LEU A 36 -0.01 -14.05 -13.59
CA LEU A 36 0.66 -12.88 -14.14
C LEU A 36 1.51 -12.21 -13.06
N MET A 37 2.68 -11.69 -13.46
CA MET A 37 3.61 -11.01 -12.56
C MET A 37 3.01 -9.71 -12.04
N LEU A 38 3.07 -9.52 -10.73
CA LEU A 38 2.67 -8.28 -10.06
C LEU A 38 3.87 -7.34 -9.96
N PRO A 39 3.67 -6.01 -10.10
CA PRO A 39 4.69 -5.01 -9.79
C PRO A 39 5.33 -5.24 -8.43
N GLN A 40 6.65 -5.11 -8.33
CA GLN A 40 7.38 -5.31 -7.07
C GLN A 40 7.84 -3.97 -6.50
N PHE A 41 6.88 -3.09 -6.22
CA PHE A 41 7.16 -1.77 -5.66
C PHE A 41 7.91 -1.87 -4.32
N ARG A 42 8.81 -0.92 -4.08
CA ARG A 42 9.63 -0.82 -2.87
C ARG A 42 9.58 0.60 -2.37
N PHE A 43 9.42 0.75 -1.06
CA PHE A 43 9.32 2.06 -0.42
C PHE A 43 9.76 1.96 1.03
N ASN A 44 10.39 3.01 1.52
CA ASN A 44 10.73 3.16 2.93
C ASN A 44 10.80 4.64 3.24
N GLY A 45 9.77 5.18 3.90
CA GLY A 45 9.71 6.60 4.18
C GLY A 45 8.43 7.06 4.83
N VAL A 46 8.42 8.32 5.24
CA VAL A 46 7.25 9.01 5.79
C VAL A 46 6.38 9.51 4.66
N LEU A 47 5.06 9.32 4.77
CA LEU A 47 4.12 9.87 3.79
C LEU A 47 4.09 11.39 3.88
N HIS A 48 4.35 12.04 2.74
CA HIS A 48 4.25 13.48 2.58
C HIS A 48 2.79 13.96 2.66
N PRO A 49 2.55 15.27 2.87
CA PRO A 49 1.21 15.86 2.79
C PRO A 49 0.44 15.40 1.54
N ASN A 50 -0.88 15.25 1.69
CA ASN A 50 -1.80 14.79 0.63
C ASN A 50 -1.50 13.40 0.04
N THR A 51 -0.68 12.59 0.70
CA THR A 51 -0.34 11.23 0.24
C THR A 51 -0.91 10.19 1.20
N TYR A 52 -1.52 9.13 0.64
CA TYR A 52 -2.19 8.08 1.39
C TYR A 52 -1.69 6.71 0.97
N PHE A 53 -1.66 5.76 1.90
CA PHE A 53 -1.40 4.35 1.57
C PHE A 53 -2.68 3.55 1.66
N LEU A 54 -3.05 2.90 0.55
CA LEU A 54 -4.26 2.11 0.42
C LEU A 54 -3.94 0.63 0.62
N LEU A 55 -4.63 -0.04 1.53
CA LEU A 55 -4.36 -1.46 1.79
C LEU A 55 -5.66 -2.19 2.15
N GLY A 56 -5.98 -3.22 1.37
CA GLY A 56 -7.06 -4.15 1.69
C GLY A 56 -6.55 -5.34 2.50
N GLN A 57 -7.42 -5.91 3.35
CA GLN A 57 -7.05 -7.02 4.25
C GLN A 57 -6.60 -8.30 3.54
N GLY A 58 -7.12 -8.58 2.34
CA GLY A 58 -6.80 -9.80 1.59
C GLY A 58 -5.44 -9.77 0.89
N ALA A 59 -4.76 -10.92 0.84
CA ALA A 59 -3.50 -11.10 0.10
C ALA A 59 -3.64 -10.96 -1.43
N ASN A 60 -4.87 -11.06 -1.96
CA ASN A 60 -5.16 -10.92 -3.39
C ASN A 60 -5.52 -9.49 -3.80
N SER A 61 -5.55 -8.54 -2.86
CA SER A 61 -5.93 -7.17 -3.17
C SER A 61 -4.79 -6.44 -3.88
N PHE A 62 -5.04 -6.00 -5.11
CA PHE A 62 -4.15 -5.09 -5.82
C PHE A 62 -4.33 -3.65 -5.30
N ASP A 63 -3.39 -3.17 -4.50
CA ASP A 63 -3.42 -1.87 -3.81
C ASP A 63 -2.01 -1.26 -3.67
N SER A 64 -1.79 -0.31 -2.74
CA SER A 64 -0.52 0.42 -2.60
C SER A 64 0.70 -0.46 -2.31
N ARG A 65 0.50 -1.74 -1.97
CA ARG A 65 1.55 -2.78 -2.02
C ARG A 65 2.32 -2.81 -3.32
N TYR A 66 1.61 -2.58 -4.43
CA TYR A 66 2.10 -2.84 -5.77
C TYR A 66 2.31 -1.56 -6.58
N PHE A 67 1.50 -0.53 -6.37
CA PHE A 67 1.63 0.75 -7.07
C PHE A 67 2.09 1.92 -6.18
N GLY A 68 2.28 1.67 -4.88
CA GLY A 68 2.78 2.66 -3.94
C GLY A 68 1.74 3.64 -3.39
N PRO A 69 2.19 4.65 -2.62
CA PRO A 69 1.33 5.68 -2.07
C PRO A 69 0.62 6.51 -3.16
N VAL A 70 -0.58 6.99 -2.85
CA VAL A 70 -1.47 7.69 -3.80
C VAL A 70 -1.70 9.12 -3.34
N HIS A 71 -1.59 10.07 -4.26
CA HIS A 71 -1.88 11.48 -3.98
C HIS A 71 -3.39 11.74 -3.91
N LYS A 72 -3.83 12.66 -3.06
CA LYS A 72 -5.24 13.01 -2.81
C LYS A 72 -6.04 13.29 -4.07
N GLN A 73 -5.41 13.92 -5.06
CA GLN A 73 -6.04 14.28 -6.34
C GLN A 73 -6.53 13.05 -7.15
N LEU A 74 -5.96 11.87 -6.90
CA LEU A 74 -6.40 10.61 -7.52
C LEU A 74 -7.49 9.89 -6.71
N ILE A 75 -7.92 10.46 -5.57
CA ILE A 75 -8.94 9.89 -4.70
C ILE A 75 -10.22 10.72 -4.83
N LEU A 76 -11.21 10.15 -5.54
CA LEU A 76 -12.50 10.80 -5.82
C LEU A 76 -13.27 11.18 -4.55
N CYS A 77 -13.39 10.26 -3.58
CA CYS A 77 -14.10 10.48 -2.33
C CYS A 77 -13.56 9.60 -1.20
N PHE A 78 -13.88 9.98 0.04
CA PHE A 78 -13.77 9.14 1.22
C PHE A 78 -15.19 8.72 1.62
N VAL A 79 -15.36 7.46 1.99
CA VAL A 79 -16.63 6.92 2.49
C VAL A 79 -16.42 6.53 3.95
N GLU A 80 -17.41 6.83 4.78
CA GLU A 80 -17.50 6.39 6.18
C GLU A 80 -17.94 4.93 6.27
#